data_AF-A0A524HG83-F1
#
_entry.id   AF-A0A524HG83-F1
#
_cell.length_a   1.000
_cell.length_b   1.000
_cell.length_c   1.000
_cell.angle_alpha   90.00
_cell.angle_beta   90.00
_cell.angle_gamma   90.00
#
_symmetry.space_group_name_H-M   'P 1'
#
loop_
_entity.id
_entity.type
_entity.pdbx_description
1 polymer ?
#
loop_
_entity_poly.entity_id
_entity_poly.type
_entity_poly.pdbx_seq_one_letter_code
_entity_poly.pdbx_strand_id
1 'polypeptide(L)' 'MVFAGYSSGLDCNVLVLNRHYMPVRIVGARRAFSFLFRDLAEVVSLEDGSYANYDFNSWCEVSRFKHSFEHDNHDWVA' A
#
# COMPACT_ATOMS: atom_id res chain seq x y z
N MET A 1 -0.82 23.25 21.21
CA MET A 1 -1.17 23.07 19.78
C MET A 1 0.03 22.44 19.11
N VAL A 2 -0.03 21.13 18.86
CA VAL A 2 1.04 20.43 18.11
C VAL A 2 0.56 20.38 16.67
N PHE A 3 1.27 21.05 15.78
CA PHE A 3 1.12 20.85 14.34
C PHE A 3 1.71 19.47 14.02
N ALA A 4 0.88 18.43 14.08
CA ALA A 4 1.19 17.20 13.37
C ALA A 4 1.13 17.59 11.88
N GLY A 5 2.29 17.84 11.27
CA GLY A 5 2.36 17.96 9.81
C GLY A 5 1.66 16.75 9.22
N TYR A 6 0.82 16.95 8.19
CA TYR A 6 0.16 15.86 7.48
C TYR A 6 1.23 14.84 7.05
N SER A 7 1.40 13.77 7.83
CA SER A 7 2.23 12.64 7.46
C SER A 7 1.51 12.00 6.31
N SER A 8 1.97 12.26 5.09
CA SER A 8 1.41 11.64 3.91
C SER A 8 1.53 10.13 4.06
N GLY A 9 0.61 9.34 3.49
CA GLY A 9 0.77 7.88 3.44
C GLY A 9 2.13 7.40 2.89
N LEU A 10 2.86 8.27 2.18
CA LEU A 10 4.23 8.02 1.72
C LEU A 10 5.31 8.01 2.82
N ASP A 11 5.01 8.52 4.01
CA ASP A 11 5.93 8.58 5.15
C ASP A 11 5.77 7.35 6.08
N CYS A 12 4.82 6.46 5.76
CA CYS A 12 4.60 5.22 6.52
C CYS A 12 5.65 4.14 6.22
N ASN A 13 5.71 3.15 7.12
CA ASN A 13 6.52 1.95 6.98
C ASN A 13 5.70 0.83 6.32
N VAL A 14 6.31 0.14 5.36
CA VAL A 14 5.73 -0.97 4.61
C VAL A 14 6.49 -2.25 4.93
N LEU A 15 5.75 -3.27 5.37
CA LEU A 15 6.26 -4.62 5.55
C LEU A 15 6.38 -5.31 4.18
N VAL A 16 7.59 -5.74 3.83
CA VAL A 16 7.84 -6.51 2.62
C VAL A 16 7.82 -8.00 2.94
N LEU A 17 7.00 -8.73 2.19
CA LEU A 17 6.89 -10.17 2.28
C LEU A 17 7.68 -10.85 1.15
N ASN A 18 8.09 -12.10 1.36
CA ASN A 18 8.52 -12.96 0.26
C ASN A 18 7.33 -13.66 -0.40
N ARG A 19 7.59 -14.47 -1.44
CA ARG A 19 6.59 -15.30 -2.14
C ARG A 19 5.84 -16.32 -1.28
N HIS A 20 6.29 -16.56 -0.04
CA HIS A 20 5.64 -17.44 0.93
C HIS A 20 4.86 -16.64 1.99
N TYR A 21 4.62 -15.34 1.75
CA TYR A 21 3.98 -14.41 2.68
C TYR A 21 4.71 -14.28 4.03
N MET A 22 6.01 -14.61 4.09
CA MET A 22 6.80 -14.43 5.29
C MET A 22 7.43 -13.02 5.31
N PRO A 23 7.43 -12.33 6.46
CA PRO A 23 8.05 -11.02 6.59
C PRO A 23 9.56 -11.11 6.38
N VAL A 24 10.10 -10.24 5.52
CA VAL A 24 11.54 -10.19 5.21
C VAL A 24 12.18 -8.91 5.73
N ARG A 25 11.52 -7.76 5.53
CA ARG A 25 12.04 -6.45 5.96
C ARG A 25 10.96 -5.39 6.01
N ILE A 26 11.27 -4.26 6.64
CA ILE A 26 10.46 -3.04 6.61
C ILE A 26 11.18 -2.00 5.74
N VAL A 27 10.43 -1.28 4.89
CA VAL A 27 10.92 -0.16 4.08
C VAL A 27 9.96 1.03 4.17
N GLY A 28 10.40 2.24 3.82
CA GLY A 28 9.46 3.37 3.68
C GLY A 28 8.55 3.23 2.46
N ALA A 29 7.34 3.78 2.53
CA ALA A 29 6.33 3.67 1.48
C ALA A 29 6.79 4.22 0.12
N ARG A 30 7.55 5.32 0.08
CA ARG A 30 8.16 5.83 -1.18
C ARG A 30 9.00 4.77 -1.90
N ARG A 31 9.77 3.98 -1.13
CA ARG A 31 10.60 2.91 -1.69
C ARG A 31 9.76 1.70 -2.12
N ALA A 32 8.74 1.34 -1.35
CA ALA A 32 7.81 0.27 -1.71
C ALA A 32 7.08 0.57 -3.03
N PHE A 33 6.59 1.81 -3.18
CA PHE A 33 5.94 2.28 -4.40
C PHE A 33 6.85 2.19 -5.62
N SER A 34 8.13 2.50 -5.45
CA SER A 34 9.15 2.35 -6.50
C SER A 34 9.34 0.89 -6.92
N PHE A 35 9.16 -0.09 -6.02
CA PHE A 35 9.22 -1.51 -6.39
C PHE A 35 7.98 -1.92 -7.18
N LEU A 36 6.79 -1.51 -6.71
CA LEU A 36 5.52 -1.80 -7.37
C LEU A 36 5.47 -1.22 -8.79
N PHE A 37 5.83 0.06 -8.96
CA PHE A 37 5.83 0.74 -10.26
C PHE A 37 6.85 0.17 -11.27
N ARG A 38 7.86 -0.57 -10.79
CA ARG A 38 8.90 -1.20 -11.61
C ARG A 38 8.66 -2.69 -11.82
N ASP A 39 7.47 -3.19 -11.49
CA ASP A 39 7.09 -4.60 -11.56
C ASP A 39 8.02 -5.52 -10.72
N LEU A 40 8.58 -4.99 -9.63
CA LEU A 40 9.46 -5.73 -8.70
C LEU A 40 8.74 -6.22 -7.44
N ALA A 41 7.49 -5.81 -7.23
CA ALA A 41 6.68 -6.18 -6.08
C ALA A 41 5.19 -6.11 -6.43
N GLU A 42 4.38 -6.77 -5.62
CA GLU A 42 2.91 -6.72 -5.65
C GLU A 42 2.41 -6.24 -4.28
N VAL A 43 1.25 -5.58 -4.27
CA VAL A 43 0.54 -5.25 -3.03
C VAL A 43 -0.26 -6.47 -2.60
N VAL A 44 -0.13 -6.86 -1.34
CA VAL A 44 -0.92 -7.92 -0.73
C VAL A 44 -2.05 -7.29 0.08
N SER A 45 -3.29 -7.71 -0.18
CA SER A 45 -4.47 -7.37 0.63
C SER A 45 -5.13 -8.64 1.14
N LEU A 46 -5.79 -8.57 2.30
CA LEU A 46 -6.59 -9.65 2.84
C LEU A 46 -8.05 -9.35 2.55
N GLU A 47 -8.65 -10.09 1.62
CA GLU A 47 -10.01 -9.91 1.14
C GLU A 47 -10.78 -11.23 1.27
N ASP A 48 -11.94 -11.20 1.93
CA ASP A 48 -12.81 -12.36 2.16
C ASP A 48 -12.09 -13.61 2.70
N GLY A 49 -11.09 -13.41 3.55
CA GLY A 49 -10.31 -14.49 4.17
C GLY A 49 -9.21 -15.09 3.27
N SER A 50 -8.95 -14.48 2.12
CA SER A 50 -7.89 -14.87 1.19
C SER A 50 -6.94 -13.72 0.89
N TYR A 51 -5.69 -14.02 0.53
CA TYR A 51 -4.75 -13.00 0.08
C TYR A 51 -4.96 -12.72 -1.41
N ALA A 52 -5.19 -11.46 -1.73
CA ALA A 52 -5.19 -10.94 -3.08
C ALA A 52 -3.90 -10.15 -3.34
N ASN A 53 -3.35 -10.32 -4.54
CA ASN A 53 -2.14 -9.65 -4.98
C ASN A 53 -2.47 -8.72 -6.14
N TYR A 54 -1.90 -7.52 -6.10
CA TYR A 54 -2.10 -6.51 -7.13
C TYR A 54 -0.77 -6.01 -7.65
N ASP A 55 -0.63 -6.01 -8.97
CA ASP A 55 0.38 -5.20 -9.66
C ASP A 55 0.02 -3.70 -9.55
N PHE A 56 0.87 -2.84 -10.10
CA PHE A 56 0.65 -1.39 -10.02
C PHE A 56 -0.72 -0.97 -10.62
N ASN A 57 -1.08 -1.51 -11.79
CA ASN A 57 -2.27 -1.07 -12.52
C ASN A 57 -3.55 -1.52 -11.82
N SER A 58 -3.64 -2.79 -11.48
CA SER A 58 -4.78 -3.37 -10.76
C SER A 58 -4.95 -2.75 -9.37
N TRP A 59 -3.84 -2.45 -8.69
CA TRP A 59 -3.90 -1.74 -7.41
C TRP A 59 -4.47 -0.33 -7.57
N CYS A 60 -4.03 0.43 -8.58
CA CYS A 60 -4.59 1.76 -8.87
C CYS A 60 -6.09 1.73 -9.23
N GLU A 61 -6.57 0.69 -9.90
CA GLU A 61 -7.99 0.52 -10.20
C GLU A 61 -8.81 0.27 -8.93
N VAL A 62 -8.39 -0.69 -8.11
CA VAL A 62 -9.04 -1.01 -6.84
C VAL A 62 -8.97 0.16 -5.86
N SER A 63 -7.84 0.86 -5.78
CA SER A 63 -7.68 2.06 -4.94
C SER A 63 -8.64 3.17 -5.35
N ARG A 64 -8.87 3.41 -6.65
CA ARG A 64 -9.85 4.40 -7.13
C ARG A 64 -11.27 4.02 -6.77
N PHE A 65 -11.60 2.73 -6.84
CA PHE A 65 -12.89 2.22 -6.37
C PHE A 65 -13.04 2.46 -4.85
N LYS A 66 -12.07 2.01 -4.04
CA LYS A 66 -12.07 2.19 -2.58
C LYS A 66 -12.12 3.66 -2.17
N HIS A 67 -11.45 4.57 -2.89
CA HIS A 67 -11.51 6.01 -2.61
C HIS A 67 -12.94 6.58 -2.74
N SER A 68 -13.75 6.00 -3.63
CA SER A 68 -15.13 6.46 -3.87
C SER A 68 -16.13 5.99 -2.80
N PHE A 69 -15.84 4.90 -2.09
CA PHE A 69 -16.76 4.27 -1.13
C PHE A 69 -16.25 4.24 0.33
N GLU A 70 -14.94 4.38 0.53
CA GLU A 70 -14.24 4.18 1.82
C GLU A 70 -13.20 5.28 2.08
N HIS A 71 -13.55 6.53 1.74
CA HIS A 71 -12.63 7.67 1.80
C HIS A 71 -11.99 7.85 3.19
N ASP A 72 -12.78 7.73 4.27
CA ASP A 72 -12.32 8.00 5.64
C ASP A 72 -11.50 6.85 6.27
N ASN A 73 -11.46 5.68 5.64
CA ASN A 73 -10.83 4.49 6.20
C ASN A 73 -9.34 4.35 5.84
N HIS A 74 -8.81 5.22 4.97
CA HIS A 74 -7.47 5.08 4.40
C HIS A 74 -6.69 6.41 4.41
N ASP A 75 -5.37 6.30 4.53
CA ASP A 75 -4.44 7.43 4.36
C ASP A 75 -4.06 7.54 2.87
N TRP A 76 -4.77 8.41 2.16
CA TRP A 76 -4.61 8.59 0.72
C TRP A 76 -3.38 9.43 0.38
N VAL A 77 -2.66 9.01 -0.65
CA VAL A 77 -1.60 9.82 -1.25
C VAL A 77 -2.25 10.84 -2.19
N ALA A 78 -2.02 12.12 -1.93
CA ALA A 78 -2.49 13.25 -2.73
C ALA A 78 -1.80 13.36 -4.10
#